data_AF-A0A836T2Y7-F1
#
_entry.id   AF-A0A836T2Y7-F1
#
_cell.length_a   1.000
_cell.length_b   1.000
_cell.length_c   1.000
_cell.angle_alpha   90.00
_cell.angle_beta   90.00
_cell.angle_gamma   90.00
#
_symmetry.space_group_name_H-M   'P 1'
#
loop_
_entity.id
_entity.type
_entity.pdbx_description
1 polymer ?
#
loop_
_entity_poly.entity_id
_entity_poly.type
_entity_poly.pdbx_seq_one_letter_code
_entity_poly.pdbx_strand_id
1 'polypeptide(L)'
;MASEIHLQWKGTHTLYDPKKNIALGAYYLNKLVDRFGDLTLALEAYNQGPSRLSRFLRKGYLPQRYSKKVLKNYRRIRFQPI
;
A
#
# COMPACT_ATOMS: atom_id res chain seq x y z
N MET A 1 1.93 13.24 5.18
CA MET A 1 2.56 12.08 4.50
C MET A 1 3.90 12.47 3.88
N ALA A 2 3.98 13.32 2.85
CA ALA A 2 5.28 13.74 2.31
C ALA A 2 6.14 14.52 3.34
N SER A 3 5.49 15.37 4.14
CA SER A 3 6.12 16.07 5.27
C SER A 3 6.64 15.14 6.36
N GLU A 4 6.00 13.98 6.56
CA GLU A 4 6.35 13.01 7.61
C GLU A 4 7.67 12.28 7.31
N ILE A 5 8.15 12.33 6.07
CA ILE A 5 9.42 11.75 5.63
C ILE A 5 10.39 12.82 5.08
N HIS A 6 10.14 14.10 5.36
CA HIS A 6 10.93 15.23 4.86
C HIS A 6 11.13 15.26 3.33
N LEU A 7 10.18 14.68 2.57
CA LEU A 7 10.23 14.66 1.12
C LEU A 7 9.64 15.94 0.55
N GLN A 8 10.42 16.63 -0.29
CA GLN A 8 9.96 17.85 -0.96
C GLN A 8 8.82 17.55 -1.94
N TRP A 9 7.60 17.95 -1.55
CA TRP A 9 6.41 17.87 -2.37
C TRP A 9 6.27 19.11 -3.25
N LYS A 10 6.32 18.93 -4.56
CA LYS A 10 6.13 20.00 -5.58
C LYS A 10 4.85 19.78 -6.39
N GLY A 11 3.82 19.19 -5.78
CA GLY A 11 2.60 18.78 -6.47
C GLY A 11 2.74 17.45 -7.22
N THR A 12 1.79 17.16 -8.10
CA THR A 12 1.64 15.87 -8.81
C THR A 12 2.89 15.47 -9.60
N HIS A 13 3.67 16.42 -10.10
CA HIS A 13 4.96 16.16 -10.77
C HIS A 13 5.94 15.35 -9.92
N THR A 14 5.86 15.47 -8.59
CA THR A 14 6.67 14.69 -7.65
C THR A 14 6.42 13.19 -7.78
N LEU A 15 5.22 12.79 -8.19
CA LEU A 15 4.83 11.39 -8.33
C LEU A 15 5.38 10.74 -9.61
N TYR A 16 5.86 11.54 -10.58
CA TYR A 16 6.52 11.02 -11.78
C TYR A 16 8.01 10.72 -11.58
N ASP A 17 8.61 11.20 -10.48
CA ASP A 17 9.94 10.77 -10.06
C ASP A 17 9.84 9.37 -9.42
N PRO A 18 10.44 8.32 -10.02
CA PRO A 18 10.28 6.96 -9.51
C PRO A 18 10.80 6.78 -8.08
N LYS A 19 11.89 7.46 -7.71
CA LYS A 19 12.47 7.34 -6.37
C LYS A 19 11.53 7.93 -5.32
N LYS A 20 10.97 9.10 -5.60
CA LYS A 20 10.01 9.76 -4.69
C LYS A 20 8.68 8.99 -4.61
N ASN A 21 8.20 8.47 -5.72
CA ASN A 21 6.98 7.66 -5.77
C ASN A 21 7.12 6.39 -4.92
N ILE A 22 8.23 5.66 -5.09
CA ILE A 22 8.53 4.45 -4.31
C ILE A 22 8.63 4.78 -2.82
N ALA A 23 9.35 5.84 -2.44
CA ALA A 23 9.48 6.23 -1.03
C ALA A 23 8.13 6.57 -0.39
N LEU A 24 7.30 7.37 -1.06
CA LEU A 24 5.96 7.72 -0.59
C LEU A 24 5.05 6.49 -0.49
N GLY A 25 5.06 5.64 -1.51
CA GLY A 25 4.25 4.43 -1.56
C GLY A 25 4.62 3.43 -0.47
N ALA A 26 5.92 3.18 -0.28
CA ALA A 26 6.43 2.30 0.77
C ALA A 26 6.10 2.82 2.16
N TYR A 27 6.28 4.13 2.39
CA TYR A 27 5.93 4.77 3.65
C TYR A 27 4.43 4.63 3.95
N TYR A 28 3.57 4.91 2.96
CA TYR A 28 2.14 4.77 3.16
C TYR A 28 1.71 3.32 3.41
N LEU A 29 2.30 2.36 2.70
CA LEU A 29 2.05 0.94 2.96
C LEU A 29 2.45 0.56 4.39
N ASN A 30 3.59 1.02 4.89
CA ASN A 30 4.01 0.77 6.27
C ASN A 30 2.99 1.29 7.28
N LYS A 31 2.50 2.54 7.10
CA LYS A 31 1.44 3.09 7.97
C LYS A 31 0.16 2.25 7.95
N LEU A 32 -0.16 1.61 6.83
CA LEU A 32 -1.32 0.73 6.73
C LEU A 32 -1.05 -0.63 7.41
N VAL A 33 0.16 -1.16 7.32
CA VAL A 33 0.57 -2.35 8.06
C VAL A 33 0.47 -2.08 9.57
N ASP A 34 1.00 -0.96 10.05
CA ASP A 34 0.90 -0.57 11.47
C ASP A 34 -0.55 -0.42 11.92
N ARG A 35 -1.41 0.13 11.05
CA ARG A 35 -2.83 0.35 11.36
C ARG A 35 -3.67 -0.93 11.42
N PHE A 36 -3.40 -1.90 10.55
CA PHE A 36 -4.24 -3.09 10.40
C PHE A 36 -3.61 -4.36 10.97
N GLY A 37 -2.31 -4.35 11.31
CA GLY A 37 -1.57 -5.48 11.87
C GLY A 37 -1.34 -6.66 10.90
N ASP A 38 -1.83 -6.56 9.67
CA ASP A 38 -1.76 -7.62 8.67
C ASP A 38 -1.50 -7.04 7.28
N LEU A 39 -0.55 -7.64 6.56
CA LEU A 39 -0.15 -7.20 5.23
C LEU A 39 -1.28 -7.36 4.20
N THR A 40 -2.11 -8.40 4.32
CA THR A 40 -3.22 -8.64 3.40
C THR A 40 -4.26 -7.53 3.51
N LEU A 41 -4.65 -7.15 4.73
CA LEU A 41 -5.54 -6.03 5.00
C LEU A 41 -4.91 -4.69 4.61
N ALA A 42 -3.61 -4.49 4.88
CA ALA A 42 -2.90 -3.27 4.46
C ALA A 42 -2.93 -3.08 2.93
N LEU A 43 -2.74 -4.15 2.16
CA LEU A 43 -2.82 -4.12 0.69
C LEU A 43 -4.24 -3.81 0.20
N GLU A 44 -5.28 -4.34 0.85
CA GLU A 44 -6.66 -3.98 0.50
C GLU A 44 -6.96 -2.52 0.85
N ALA A 45 -6.48 -2.02 1.99
CA ALA A 45 -6.62 -0.62 2.38
C ALA A 45 -5.86 0.31 1.44
N TYR A 46 -4.70 -0.11 0.93
CA TYR A 46 -3.90 0.66 -0.01
C TYR A 46 -4.68 0.92 -1.30
N ASN A 47 -5.37 -0.11 -1.81
CA ASN A 47 -6.14 -0.01 -3.05
C ASN A 47 -7.51 0.65 -2.88
N GLN A 48 -8.21 0.39 -1.79
CA GLN A 48 -9.63 0.78 -1.63
C GLN A 48 -9.84 1.95 -0.67
N GLY A 49 -8.80 2.34 0.06
CA GLY A 49 -8.84 3.32 1.14
C GLY A 49 -9.12 2.68 2.50
N PRO A 50 -8.39 3.09 3.58
CA PRO A 50 -8.49 2.47 4.89
C PRO A 50 -9.85 2.68 5.57
N SER A 51 -10.52 3.80 5.32
CA SER A 51 -11.88 4.06 5.84
C SER A 51 -12.91 3.11 5.25
N ARG A 52 -12.78 2.78 3.95
CA ARG A 52 -13.65 1.84 3.26
C ARG A 52 -13.43 0.42 3.75
N LEU A 53 -12.17 0.01 3.91
CA LEU A 53 -11.83 -1.30 4.49
C LEU A 53 -12.37 -1.43 5.92
N SER A 54 -12.18 -0.41 6.76
CA SER A 54 -12.69 -0.41 8.14
C SER A 54 -14.21 -0.62 8.19
N ARG A 55 -14.96 -0.03 7.25
CA ARG A 55 -16.42 -0.23 7.13
C ARG A 55 -16.78 -1.66 6.72
N PHE A 56 -15.98 -2.29 5.86
CA PHE A 56 -16.18 -3.68 5.47
C PHE A 56 -15.92 -4.65 6.62
N LEU A 57 -14.83 -4.46 7.35
CA LEU A 57 -14.50 -5.29 8.50
C LEU A 57 -15.58 -5.21 9.59
N ARG A 58 -16.13 -4.02 9.87
CA ARG A 58 -17.28 -3.86 10.78
C ARG A 58 -18.55 -4.61 10.33
N LYS A 59 -18.68 -4.91 9.03
CA LYS A 59 -19.78 -5.67 8.46
C LYS A 59 -19.43 -7.17 8.28
N GLY A 60 -18.28 -7.62 8.78
CA GLY A 60 -17.81 -9.00 8.60
C GLY A 60 -17.33 -9.35 7.20
N TYR A 61 -17.13 -8.36 6.32
CA TYR A 61 -16.64 -8.58 4.95
C TYR A 61 -15.12 -8.39 4.88
N LEU A 62 -14.41 -9.44 4.45
CA LEU A 62 -12.96 -9.41 4.23
C LEU A 62 -12.65 -9.44 2.72
N PRO A 63 -12.36 -8.30 2.07
CA PRO A 63 -11.90 -8.29 0.70
C PRO A 63 -10.51 -8.96 0.60
N GLN A 64 -10.24 -9.65 -0.51
CA GLN A 64 -8.94 -10.28 -0.75
C GLN A 64 -8.48 -10.19 -2.21
N ARG A 65 -9.17 -9.41 -3.07
CA ARG A 65 -8.90 -9.41 -4.51
C ARG A 65 -7.56 -8.76 -4.84
N TYR A 66 -7.27 -7.61 -4.25
CA TYR A 66 -6.07 -6.84 -4.57
C TYR A 66 -4.83 -7.45 -3.92
N SER A 67 -4.94 -7.81 -2.65
CA SER A 67 -3.89 -8.50 -1.89
C SER A 67 -3.46 -9.81 -2.57
N LYS A 68 -4.40 -10.66 -3.01
CA LYS A 68 -4.08 -11.87 -3.79
C LYS A 68 -3.31 -11.56 -5.07
N LYS A 69 -3.70 -10.51 -5.81
CA LYS A 69 -3.00 -10.08 -7.04
C LYS A 69 -1.57 -9.64 -6.74
N VAL A 70 -1.36 -8.82 -5.70
CA VAL A 70 -0.03 -8.32 -5.33
C VAL A 70 0.86 -9.46 -4.85
N LEU A 71 0.39 -10.29 -3.92
CA LEU A 71 1.17 -11.40 -3.37
C LEU A 71 1.51 -12.46 -4.43
N LYS A 72 0.64 -12.68 -5.42
CA LYS A 72 0.96 -13.53 -6.59
C LYS A 72 2.14 -12.98 -7.38
N ASN A 73 2.14 -11.67 -7.67
CA ASN A 73 3.25 -11.03 -8.40
C ASN A 73 4.53 -10.98 -7.57
N TYR A 74 4.43 -10.68 -6.28
CA TYR A 74 5.57 -10.67 -5.36
C TYR A 74 6.29 -12.01 -5.34
N ARG A 75 5.54 -13.13 -5.18
CA ARG A 75 6.13 -14.47 -5.25
C ARG A 75 6.82 -14.73 -6.58
N ARG A 76 6.19 -14.34 -7.70
CA ARG A 76 6.78 -14.52 -9.03
C ARG A 76 8.11 -13.77 -9.16
N ILE A 77 8.18 -12.51 -8.74
CA ILE A 77 9.39 -11.69 -8.85
C ILE A 77 10.48 -12.14 -7.88
N ARG A 78 10.11 -12.47 -6.64
CA ARG A 78 11.08 -12.89 -5.60
C ARG A 78 11.77 -14.21 -5.93
N PHE A 79 11.10 -15.10 -6.67
CA PHE A 79 11.62 -16.42 -7.02
C PHE A 79 11.94 -16.56 -8.52
N GLN A 80 12.04 -15.45 -9.25
CA GLN A 80 12.59 -15.47 -10.60
C GLN A 80 14.13 -15.59 -10.50
N PRO A 81 14.76 -16.60 -11.13
CA PRO A 81 16.21 -16.62 -11.27
C PRO A 81 16.64 -15.40 -12.10
N ILE A 82 17.71 -14.75 -11.66
CA ILE A 82 18.36 -13.62 -12.36
C ILE A 82 19.15 -14.17 -13.55
#